data_AF-A0A6P1J1B7-F1
#
_entry.id   AF-A0A6P1J1B7-F1
#
_cell.length_a   1.000
_cell.length_b   1.000
_cell.length_c   1.000
_cell.angle_alpha   90.00
_cell.angle_beta   90.00
_cell.angle_gamma   90.00
#
_symmetry.space_group_name_H-M   'P 1'
#
loop_
_entity.id
_entity.type
_entity.pdbx_description
1 polymer ?
#
loop_
_entity_poly.entity_id
_entity_poly.type
_entity_poly.pdbx_seq_one_letter_code
_entity_poly.pdbx_strand_id
1 'polypeptide(L)' 'MLALLGEDGARAHPELSRKLRYVRDAHSLWYARAEMVAVLSELHGEALAVHRVQSLSPAFQGLLPKSLMNASLQRR' A
#
# COMPACT_ATOMS: atom_id res chain seq x y z
N MET A 1 0.57 1.02 7.03
CA MET A 1 -0.05 1.67 5.86
C MET A 1 -0.50 3.10 6.16
N LEU A 2 -1.40 3.34 7.13
CA LEU A 2 -1.78 4.71 7.53
C LEU A 2 -0.58 5.62 7.83
N ALA A 3 0.40 5.12 8.61
CA ALA A 3 1.62 5.86 8.90
C ALA A 3 2.45 6.21 7.63
N LEU A 4 2.42 5.34 6.61
CA LEU A 4 3.14 5.58 5.36
C LEU A 4 2.40 6.56 4.44
N LEU A 5 1.05 6.53 4.46
CA LEU A 5 0.22 7.49 3.73
C LEU A 5 0.47 8.91 4.24
N GLY A 6 0.70 9.06 5.56
CA GLY A 6 0.96 10.35 6.18
C GLY A 6 -0.24 11.30 6.16
N GLU A 7 -0.07 12.48 6.75
CA GLU A 7 -1.14 13.49 6.81
C GLU A 7 -1.43 14.10 5.44
N ASP A 8 -0.40 14.36 4.62
CA ASP A 8 -0.56 14.90 3.27
C ASP A 8 -1.33 13.93 2.37
N GLY A 9 -0.99 12.64 2.38
CA GLY A 9 -1.73 11.62 1.64
C GLY A 9 -3.15 11.45 2.16
N ALA A 10 -3.36 11.53 3.48
CA ALA A 10 -4.70 11.44 4.06
C ALA A 10 -5.58 12.67 3.72
N ARG A 11 -4.98 13.84 3.59
CA ARG A 11 -5.66 15.09 3.20
C ARG A 11 -5.98 15.12 1.71
N ALA A 12 -5.05 14.67 0.87
CA ALA A 12 -5.25 14.60 -0.58
C ALA A 12 -6.25 13.49 -0.96
N HIS A 13 -6.26 12.36 -0.24
CA HIS A 13 -7.07 11.18 -0.55
C HIS A 13 -7.83 10.67 0.69
N PRO A 14 -8.91 11.36 1.11
CA PRO A 14 -9.66 11.04 2.31
C PRO A 14 -10.45 9.72 2.21
N GLU A 15 -10.81 9.23 1.02
CA GLU A 15 -11.37 7.88 0.89
C GLU A 15 -10.36 6.79 1.24
N LEU A 16 -9.11 6.90 0.74
CA LEU A 16 -8.07 5.93 1.02
C LEU A 16 -7.72 5.91 2.51
N SER A 17 -7.63 7.09 3.13
CA SER A 17 -7.42 7.21 4.59
C SER A 17 -8.51 6.49 5.39
N ARG A 18 -9.79 6.70 5.05
CA ARG A 18 -10.92 6.02 5.70
C ARG A 18 -10.87 4.51 5.47
N LYS A 19 -10.64 4.07 4.23
CA LYS A 19 -10.51 2.66 3.88
C LYS A 19 -9.43 1.98 4.71
N LEU A 20 -8.22 2.56 4.77
CA LEU A 20 -7.09 2.02 5.54
C LEU A 20 -7.33 2.02 7.06
N ARG A 21 -8.23 2.87 7.57
CA ARG A 21 -8.62 2.91 8.98
C ARG A 21 -9.60 1.80 9.37
N TYR A 22 -10.48 1.41 8.46
CA TYR A 22 -11.55 0.44 8.77
C TYR A 22 -11.31 -0.97 8.23
N VAL A 23 -10.49 -1.15 7.20
CA VAL A 23 -10.08 -2.48 6.75
C VAL A 23 -9.25 -3.17 7.84
N ARG A 24 -9.57 -4.43 8.13
CA ARG A 24 -8.89 -5.23 9.18
C ARG A 24 -8.23 -6.50 8.67
N ASP A 25 -8.47 -6.89 7.41
CA ASP A 25 -7.91 -8.10 6.83
C ASP A 25 -6.68 -7.81 5.97
N ALA A 26 -5.71 -8.73 6.02
CA ALA A 26 -4.46 -8.61 5.29
C ALA A 26 -4.66 -8.59 3.75
N HIS A 27 -5.68 -9.29 3.25
CA HIS A 27 -5.98 -9.36 1.82
C HIS A 27 -6.41 -7.99 1.27
N SER A 28 -7.36 -7.32 1.91
CA SER A 28 -7.82 -5.99 1.48
C SER A 28 -6.73 -4.94 1.62
N LEU A 29 -5.92 -5.00 2.69
CA LEU A 29 -4.73 -4.15 2.83
C LEU A 29 -3.72 -4.41 1.70
N TRP A 30 -3.53 -5.66 1.29
CA TRP A 30 -2.63 -6.00 0.19
C TRP A 30 -3.07 -5.37 -1.13
N TYR A 31 -4.36 -5.42 -1.45
CA TYR A 31 -4.89 -4.78 -2.66
C TYR A 31 -4.87 -3.25 -2.58
N ALA A 32 -5.03 -2.66 -1.40
CA ALA A 32 -4.89 -1.21 -1.20
C ALA A 32 -3.48 -0.69 -1.52
N ARG A 33 -2.46 -1.55 -1.64
CA ARG A 33 -1.09 -1.15 -2.02
C ARG A 33 -1.03 -0.47 -3.39
N ALA A 34 -1.81 -0.92 -4.37
CA ALA A 34 -1.81 -0.30 -5.70
C ALA A 34 -2.32 1.15 -5.64
N GLU A 35 -3.40 1.36 -4.88
CA GLU A 35 -3.97 2.69 -4.62
C GLU A 35 -2.98 3.56 -3.83
N MET A 36 -2.28 3.00 -2.84
CA MET A 36 -1.22 3.71 -2.11
C MET A 36 -0.07 4.15 -3.03
N VAL A 37 0.33 3.33 -4.00
CA VAL A 37 1.36 3.73 -4.97
C VAL A 37 0.87 4.92 -5.77
N ALA A 38 -0.35 4.89 -6.32
CA ALA A 38 -0.90 6.00 -7.09
C ALA A 38 -0.90 7.32 -6.28
N VAL A 39 -1.42 7.30 -5.06
CA VAL A 39 -1.46 8.48 -4.18
C VAL A 39 -0.06 8.99 -3.82
N LEU A 40 0.85 8.10 -3.44
CA LEU A 40 2.20 8.51 -3.08
C LEU A 40 3.02 8.97 -4.30
N SER A 41 2.71 8.47 -5.51
CA SER A 41 3.34 8.90 -6.76
C SER A 41 3.00 10.35 -7.08
N GLU A 42 1.76 10.77 -6.87
CA GLU A 42 1.33 12.16 -7.05
C GLU A 42 2.07 13.12 -6.10
N LEU A 43 2.37 12.67 -4.88
CA LEU A 43 3.01 13.50 -3.85
C LEU A 43 4.53 13.51 -3.90
N HIS A 44 5.15 12.40 -4.31
CA HIS A 44 6.58 12.17 -4.11
C HIS A 44 7.30 11.57 -5.32
N GLY A 45 6.59 11.33 -6.42
CA GLY A 45 7.11 10.62 -7.58
C GLY A 45 7.05 9.11 -7.45
N GLU A 46 6.90 8.45 -8.59
CA GLU A 46 6.58 7.02 -8.69
C GLU A 46 7.66 6.12 -8.08
N ALA A 47 8.93 6.40 -8.36
CA ALA A 47 10.03 5.57 -7.86
C ALA A 47 10.05 5.50 -6.33
N LEU A 48 9.84 6.63 -5.66
CA LEU A 48 9.80 6.68 -4.20
C LEU A 48 8.53 6.03 -3.65
N ALA A 49 7.39 6.25 -4.30
CA ALA A 49 6.11 5.64 -3.93
C ALA A 49 6.18 4.11 -3.96
N VAL A 50 6.66 3.55 -5.08
CA VAL A 50 6.85 2.11 -5.26
C VAL A 50 7.79 1.57 -4.20
N HIS A 51 8.95 2.21 -3.98
CA HIS A 51 9.92 1.78 -2.97
C HIS A 51 9.30 1.75 -1.56
N ARG A 52 8.62 2.84 -1.17
CA ARG A 52 7.95 2.97 0.13
C ARG A 52 6.86 1.93 0.34
N VAL A 53 6.05 1.65 -0.68
CA VAL A 53 4.99 0.62 -0.57
C VAL A 53 5.60 -0.78 -0.57
N GLN A 54 6.68 -1.03 -1.32
CA GLN A 54 7.41 -2.29 -1.32
C GLN A 54 8.02 -2.65 0.04
N SER A 55 8.50 -1.66 0.80
CA SER A 55 9.04 -1.91 2.15
C SER A 55 8.01 -2.43 3.15
N LEU A 56 6.70 -2.32 2.86
CA LEU A 56 5.63 -2.91 3.67
C LEU A 56 5.47 -4.42 3.48
N SER A 57 6.03 -5.01 2.42
CA SER A 57 5.81 -6.43 2.06
C SER A 57 6.14 -7.43 3.19
N PRO A 58 7.17 -7.23 4.02
CA PRO A 58 7.44 -8.10 5.17
C PRO A 58 6.29 -8.17 6.18
N ALA A 59 5.51 -7.08 6.35
CA ALA A 59 4.38 -7.05 7.28
C ALA A 59 3.22 -7.97 6.87
N PHE A 60 3.23 -8.47 5.64
CA PHE A 60 2.21 -9.40 5.11
C PHE A 60 2.68 -10.86 5.08
N GLN A 61 3.94 -11.14 5.42
CA GLN A 61 4.48 -12.50 5.44
C GLN A 61 3.74 -13.36 6.46
N GLY A 62 3.29 -14.54 6.05
CA GLY A 62 2.50 -15.45 6.90
C GLY A 62 1.02 -15.09 7.03
N LEU A 63 0.59 -13.90 6.55
CA LEU A 63 -0.82 -13.48 6.54
C LEU A 63 -1.50 -13.71 5.19
N LEU A 64 -0.71 -13.91 4.12
CA LEU A 64 -1.17 -14.09 2.76
C LEU A 64 -0.57 -15.36 2.13
N PRO A 65 -1.28 -15.98 1.16
CA PRO A 65 -0.71 -17.04 0.35
C PRO A 65 0.57 -16.58 -0.37
N LYS A 66 1.60 -17.43 -0.39
CA LYS A 66 2.88 -17.14 -1.09
C LYS A 66 2.68 -16.82 -2.57
N SER A 67 1.69 -17.44 -3.22
CA SER A 67 1.32 -17.18 -4.62
C SER A 67 0.91 -15.72 -4.85
N LEU A 68 0.13 -15.14 -3.94
CA LEU A 68 -0.31 -13.75 -4.00
C LEU A 68 0.87 -12.78 -3.83
N MET A 69 1.79 -13.10 -2.92
CA MET A 69 3.00 -12.29 -2.69
C MET A 69 3.94 -12.34 -3.89
N ASN A 70 4.13 -13.52 -4.50
CA ASN A 70 5.00 -13.71 -5.66
C ASN A 70 4.47 -13.05 -6.94
N ALA A 71 3.15 -13.05 -7.16
CA ALA A 71 2.54 -12.38 -8.31
C ALA A 71 2.86 -10.87 -8.35
N SER A 72 3.06 -10.25 -7.19
CA SER A 72 3.45 -8.83 -7.12
C SER A 72 4.93 -8.59 -7.46
N LEU A 73 5.80 -9.60 -7.28
CA LEU A 73 7.22 -9.52 -7.59
C LEU A 73 7.51 -9.76 -9.08
N GLN A 74 6.62 -10.46 -9.79
CA GLN A 74 6.78 -10.76 -11.23
C GLN A 74 6.39 -9.60 -12.16
N ARG A 75 5.76 -8.53 -11.66
CA ARG A 75 5.49 -7.30 -12.43
C ARG A 75 6.68 -6.32 -12.45
N ARG A 76 7.90 -6.84 -12.41
CA ARG A 76 9.16 -6.07 -12.48
C ARG A 76 9.71 -6.06 -13.89
#